data_AF-A0A397ZDL4-F1
#
_entry.id   AF-A0A397ZDL4-F1
#
_cell.length_a   1.000
_cell.length_b   1.000
_cell.length_c   1.000
_cell.angle_alpha   90.00
_cell.angle_beta   90.00
_cell.angle_gamma   90.00
#
_symmetry.space_group_name_H-M   'P 1'
#
loop_
_entity.id
_entity.type
_entity.pdbx_description
1 polymer ?
#
loop_
_entity_poly.entity_id
_entity_poly.type
_entity_poly.pdbx_seq_one_letter_code
_entity_poly.pdbx_strand_id
1 'polypeptide(L)'
;MDQIVNVNEFQEMAKRALPKMYYDYFNGGAEDEHTVKENVEAFHRIMFRPRVLVDVSKIDMSTSILGYPISAPIMIAPVALLKLAHPEGEIATARAAAACNTIMIVSYMASCTIEEVASSCNAVRFLQIYVST
;
A
#
# COMPACT_ATOMS: atom_id res chain seq x y z
N MET A 1 16.55 7.07 16.58
CA MET A 1 15.25 6.78 15.96
C MET A 1 14.80 5.49 16.57
N ASP A 2 13.69 5.49 17.30
CA ASP A 2 13.13 4.23 17.81
C ASP A 2 12.78 3.33 16.63
N GLN A 3 12.98 2.02 16.80
CA GLN A 3 12.71 1.03 15.77
C GLN A 3 11.20 0.99 15.52
N ILE A 4 10.78 1.27 14.29
CA ILE A 4 9.39 1.12 13.87
C ILE A 4 9.07 -0.37 13.78
N VAL A 5 8.02 -0.83 14.47
CA VAL A 5 7.66 -2.26 14.55
C VAL A 5 6.28 -2.59 14.00
N ASN A 6 5.45 -1.59 13.70
CA ASN A 6 4.11 -1.80 13.11
C ASN A 6 3.68 -0.62 12.22
N VAL A 7 2.58 -0.82 11.48
CA VAL A 7 2.03 0.17 10.53
C VAL A 7 1.46 1.41 11.23
N ASN A 8 0.91 1.28 12.44
CA ASN A 8 0.34 2.41 13.17
C ASN A 8 1.42 3.43 13.58
N GLU A 9 2.63 2.97 13.86
CA GLU A 9 3.77 3.84 14.13
C GLU A 9 4.20 4.64 12.89
N PHE A 10 4.09 4.07 11.68
CA PHE A 10 4.27 4.83 10.44
C PHE A 10 3.21 5.93 10.29
N GLN A 11 1.96 5.67 10.67
CA GLN A 11 0.89 6.67 10.64
C GLN A 11 1.17 7.84 11.61
N GLU A 12 1.63 7.54 12.83
CA GLU A 12 2.02 8.56 13.80
C GLU A 12 3.24 9.38 13.35
N MET A 13 4.21 8.75 12.67
CA MET A 13 5.31 9.46 12.05
C MET A 13 4.85 10.36 10.90
N ALA A 14 3.97 9.86 10.03
CA ALA A 14 3.39 10.64 8.94
C ALA A 14 2.64 11.87 9.47
N LYS A 15 1.89 11.73 10.57
CA LYS A 15 1.19 12.83 11.24
C LYS A 15 2.14 13.94 11.72
N ARG A 16 3.35 13.58 12.13
CA ARG A 16 4.38 14.53 12.58
C ARG A 16 5.17 15.13 11.42
N ALA A 17 5.36 14.37 10.34
CA ALA A 17 6.20 14.76 9.20
C ALA A 17 5.45 15.59 8.15
N LEU A 18 4.15 15.35 7.96
CA LEU A 18 3.36 15.97 6.90
C LEU A 18 2.67 17.26 7.38
N PRO A 19 2.51 18.27 6.50
CA PRO A 19 1.56 19.35 6.73
C PRO A 19 0.16 18.78 7.01
N LYS A 20 -0.57 19.40 7.95
CA LYS A 20 -1.90 18.90 8.37
C LYS A 20 -2.83 18.59 7.20
N MET A 21 -2.91 19.48 6.21
CA MET A 21 -3.76 19.28 5.03
C MET A 21 -3.41 18.01 4.24
N TYR A 22 -2.12 17.69 4.10
CA TYR A 22 -1.67 16.51 3.36
C TYR A 22 -1.89 15.24 4.18
N TYR A 23 -1.66 15.30 5.49
CA TYR A 23 -1.99 14.19 6.39
C TYR A 23 -3.49 13.89 6.37
N ASP A 24 -4.34 14.91 6.51
CA ASP A 24 -5.80 14.75 6.50
C ASP A 24 -6.31 14.21 5.15
N TYR A 25 -5.67 14.58 4.02
CA TYR A 25 -6.00 14.02 2.70
C TYR A 25 -5.84 12.49 2.65
N PHE A 26 -4.77 11.95 3.24
CA PHE A 26 -4.52 10.50 3.24
C PHE A 26 -5.27 9.76 4.36
N ASN A 27 -5.40 10.39 5.52
CA ASN A 27 -5.97 9.75 6.71
C ASN A 27 -7.50 9.86 6.77
N GLY A 28 -8.08 10.84 6.09
CA GLY A 28 -9.49 11.18 6.18
C GLY A 28 -10.42 10.16 5.51
N GLY A 29 -11.60 9.98 6.10
CA GLY A 29 -12.72 9.24 5.56
C GLY A 29 -13.85 10.13 5.07
N ALA A 30 -14.95 9.51 4.64
CA ALA A 30 -16.17 10.23 4.32
C ALA A 30 -16.93 10.60 5.60
N GLU A 31 -17.43 11.84 5.65
CA GLU A 31 -18.31 12.36 6.71
C GLU A 31 -17.78 12.09 8.13
N ASP A 32 -18.54 11.41 8.98
CA ASP A 32 -18.18 11.11 10.37
C ASP A 32 -17.20 9.92 10.50
N GLU A 33 -16.66 9.43 9.37
CA GLU A 33 -15.61 8.39 9.30
C GLU A 33 -15.98 7.03 9.93
N HIS A 34 -17.28 6.79 10.16
CA HIS A 34 -17.78 5.53 10.74
C HIS A 34 -17.25 4.30 10.01
N THR A 35 -17.27 4.32 8.68
CA THR A 35 -16.80 3.19 7.86
C THR A 35 -15.29 2.99 7.93
N VAL A 36 -14.49 4.07 8.08
CA VAL A 36 -13.04 3.94 8.23
C VAL A 36 -12.70 3.19 9.52
N LYS A 37 -13.37 3.54 10.61
CA LYS A 37 -13.24 2.82 11.89
C LYS A 37 -13.72 1.37 11.74
N GLU A 38 -14.89 1.17 11.15
CA GLU A 38 -15.50 -0.15 11.00
C GLU A 38 -14.66 -1.10 10.15
N ASN A 39 -13.93 -0.62 9.14
CA ASN A 39 -13.01 -1.43 8.33
C ASN A 39 -11.92 -2.11 9.18
N VAL A 40 -11.43 -1.45 10.24
CA VAL A 40 -10.45 -2.03 11.17
C VAL A 40 -11.12 -2.96 12.17
N GLU A 41 -12.24 -2.52 12.76
CA GLU A 41 -13.04 -3.32 13.71
C GLU A 41 -13.53 -4.64 13.10
N ALA A 42 -13.74 -4.68 11.79
CA ALA A 42 -14.11 -5.89 11.07
C ALA A 42 -13.12 -7.04 11.25
N PHE A 43 -11.83 -6.75 11.27
CA PHE A 43 -10.80 -7.78 11.46
C PHE A 43 -10.79 -8.33 12.89
N HIS A 44 -11.19 -7.55 13.89
CA HIS A 44 -11.27 -8.00 15.28
C HIS A 44 -12.39 -9.03 15.53
N ARG A 45 -13.37 -9.11 14.64
CA ARG A 45 -14.45 -10.12 14.71
C ARG A 45 -14.01 -11.49 14.22
N ILE A 46 -12.86 -11.59 13.54
CA ILE A 46 -12.34 -12.85 12.99
C ILE A 46 -11.20 -13.33 13.89
N MET A 47 -11.39 -14.48 14.52
CA MET A 47 -10.37 -15.10 15.38
C MET A 47 -9.68 -16.26 14.66
N PHE A 48 -8.37 -16.39 14.86
CA PHE A 48 -7.63 -17.56 14.42
C PHE A 48 -8.01 -18.78 15.28
N ARG A 49 -8.10 -19.94 14.63
CA ARG A 49 -8.10 -21.24 15.28
C ARG A 49 -6.77 -21.94 14.97
N PRO A 50 -5.72 -21.75 15.79
CA PRO A 50 -4.40 -22.31 15.51
C PRO A 50 -4.47 -23.83 15.36
N ARG A 51 -3.72 -24.36 14.40
CA ARG A 51 -3.50 -25.81 14.27
C ARG A 51 -2.14 -26.12 14.87
N VAL A 52 -2.13 -27.02 15.85
CA VAL A 52 -0.90 -27.42 16.57
C VAL A 52 -0.25 -28.62 15.90
N LEU A 53 1.05 -28.81 16.17
CA LEU A 53 1.86 -29.90 15.60
C LEU A 53 1.94 -29.91 14.06
N VAL A 54 1.77 -28.74 13.43
CA VAL A 54 2.03 -28.54 12.01
C VAL A 54 3.48 -28.08 11.86
N ASP A 55 4.26 -28.77 11.03
CA ASP A 55 5.61 -28.31 10.69
C ASP A 55 5.51 -27.04 9.83
N VAL A 56 5.90 -25.92 10.43
CA VAL A 56 5.98 -24.59 9.81
C VAL A 56 7.43 -24.09 9.78
N SER A 57 8.42 -24.99 9.82
CA SER A 57 9.84 -24.64 9.75
C SER A 57 10.23 -23.94 8.44
N LYS A 58 9.43 -24.11 7.39
CA LYS A 58 9.54 -23.40 6.11
C LYS A 58 8.18 -22.87 5.71
N ILE A 59 8.08 -21.54 5.57
CA ILE A 59 6.87 -20.85 5.14
C ILE A 59 7.18 -20.20 3.79
N ASP A 60 6.35 -20.49 2.80
CA ASP A 60 6.38 -19.83 1.49
C ASP A 60 5.11 -18.99 1.35
N MET A 61 5.27 -17.68 1.21
CA MET A 61 4.16 -16.74 0.97
C MET A 61 3.99 -16.42 -0.51
N SER A 62 4.87 -16.91 -1.37
CA SER A 62 4.84 -16.60 -2.79
C SER A 62 3.56 -17.11 -3.45
N THR A 63 3.07 -16.34 -4.41
CA THR A 63 1.86 -16.67 -5.17
C THR A 63 1.90 -15.98 -6.53
N SER A 64 0.82 -16.07 -7.31
CA SER A 64 0.65 -15.28 -8.51
C SER A 64 -0.68 -14.54 -8.55
N ILE A 65 -0.69 -13.37 -9.18
CA ILE A 65 -1.89 -12.58 -9.44
C ILE A 65 -1.97 -12.36 -10.95
N LEU A 66 -3.04 -12.85 -11.58
CA LEU A 66 -3.25 -12.77 -13.03
C LEU A 66 -2.05 -13.28 -13.86
N GLY A 67 -1.35 -14.31 -13.34
CA GLY A 67 -0.18 -14.91 -13.99
C GLY A 67 1.17 -14.25 -13.65
N TYR A 68 1.18 -13.15 -12.90
CA TYR A 68 2.41 -12.50 -12.44
C TYR A 68 2.85 -13.04 -11.07
N PRO A 69 4.08 -13.56 -10.92
CA PRO A 69 4.58 -14.04 -9.64
C PRO A 69 4.86 -12.87 -8.69
N ILE A 70 4.50 -13.06 -7.42
CA ILE A 70 4.76 -12.11 -6.32
C ILE A 70 5.26 -12.84 -5.08
N SER A 71 6.04 -12.15 -4.24
CA SER A 71 6.66 -12.73 -3.03
C SER A 71 5.68 -13.01 -1.88
N ALA A 72 4.55 -12.30 -1.85
CA ALA A 72 3.51 -12.39 -0.84
C ALA A 72 2.16 -11.95 -1.44
N PRO A 73 1.00 -12.39 -0.92
CA PRO A 73 -0.33 -12.02 -1.42
C PRO A 73 -0.74 -10.59 -1.03
N ILE A 74 0.15 -9.61 -1.25
CA ILE A 74 0.00 -8.20 -0.88
C ILE A 74 0.47 -7.35 -2.05
N MET A 75 -0.38 -6.46 -2.57
CA MET A 75 -0.06 -5.49 -3.61
C MET A 75 -0.17 -4.06 -3.09
N ILE A 76 0.44 -3.11 -3.80
CA ILE A 76 0.26 -1.68 -3.51
C ILE A 76 -0.98 -1.16 -4.24
N ALA A 77 -1.97 -0.71 -3.49
CA ALA A 77 -3.22 -0.14 -4.01
C ALA A 77 -2.99 1.20 -4.75
N PRO A 78 -3.87 1.58 -5.69
CA PRO A 78 -3.76 2.86 -6.38
C PRO A 78 -4.14 4.00 -5.43
N VAL A 79 -3.18 4.88 -5.17
CA VAL A 79 -3.36 6.10 -4.37
C VAL A 79 -2.94 7.29 -5.22
N ALA A 80 -3.78 8.32 -5.26
CA ALA A 80 -3.50 9.54 -6.00
C ALA A 80 -2.55 10.45 -5.22
N LEU A 81 -1.86 11.32 -5.94
CA LEU A 81 -1.09 12.43 -5.37
C LEU A 81 0.01 12.04 -4.36
N LEU A 82 0.77 10.97 -4.62
CA LEU A 82 1.78 10.50 -3.65
C LEU A 82 2.93 11.50 -3.39
N LYS A 83 3.12 12.50 -4.27
CA LYS A 83 4.06 13.60 -4.02
C LYS A 83 3.68 14.48 -2.82
N LEU A 84 2.44 14.42 -2.34
CA LEU A 84 2.03 15.06 -1.10
C LEU A 84 2.66 14.39 0.14
N ALA A 85 2.98 13.10 0.06
CA ALA A 85 3.62 12.36 1.15
C ALA A 85 5.16 12.43 1.09
N HIS A 86 5.73 12.37 -0.12
CA HIS A 86 7.17 12.42 -0.32
C HIS A 86 7.51 12.95 -1.72
N PRO A 87 8.55 13.78 -1.92
CA PRO A 87 8.85 14.37 -3.24
C PRO A 87 9.01 13.37 -4.41
N GLU A 88 9.46 12.13 -4.12
CA GLU A 88 9.56 11.07 -5.13
C GLU A 88 8.23 10.36 -5.47
N GLY A 89 7.21 10.49 -4.62
CA GLY A 89 5.85 9.96 -4.84
C GLY A 89 5.77 8.53 -5.38
N GLU A 90 5.13 8.40 -6.54
CA GLU A 90 4.90 7.12 -7.22
C GLU A 90 6.20 6.43 -7.66
N ILE A 91 7.27 7.17 -7.93
CA ILE A 91 8.57 6.59 -8.32
C ILE A 91 9.19 5.80 -7.16
N ALA A 92 9.20 6.38 -5.96
CA ALA A 92 9.67 5.69 -4.77
C ALA A 92 8.82 4.45 -4.46
N THR A 93 7.51 4.57 -4.64
CA THR A 93 6.56 3.47 -4.45
C THR A 93 6.78 2.32 -5.45
N ALA A 94 7.04 2.64 -6.71
CA ALA A 94 7.34 1.65 -7.74
C ALA A 94 8.65 0.91 -7.47
N ARG A 95 9.69 1.62 -7.03
CA ARG A 95 10.97 1.01 -6.61
C ARG A 95 10.79 0.10 -5.39
N ALA A 96 9.95 0.49 -4.43
CA ALA A 96 9.61 -0.34 -3.29
C ALA A 96 8.87 -1.62 -3.72
N ALA A 97 7.90 -1.52 -4.64
CA ALA A 97 7.22 -2.67 -5.21
C ALA A 97 8.19 -3.63 -5.91
N ALA A 98 9.15 -3.09 -6.69
CA ALA A 98 10.20 -3.86 -7.33
C ALA A 98 11.07 -4.61 -6.31
N ALA A 99 11.53 -3.90 -5.27
CA ALA A 99 12.39 -4.46 -4.22
C ALA A 99 11.68 -5.56 -3.42
N CYS A 100 10.38 -5.41 -3.19
CA CYS A 100 9.54 -6.41 -2.52
C CYS A 100 9.04 -7.52 -3.45
N ASN A 101 9.34 -7.47 -4.76
CA ASN A 101 8.80 -8.39 -5.77
C ASN A 101 7.27 -8.49 -5.68
N THR A 102 6.59 -7.34 -5.74
CA THR A 102 5.13 -7.24 -5.79
C THR A 102 4.66 -6.24 -6.85
N ILE A 103 3.35 -6.18 -7.06
CA ILE A 103 2.69 -5.34 -8.05
C ILE A 103 2.33 -4.00 -7.42
N MET A 104 2.65 -2.91 -8.14
CA MET A 104 2.10 -1.59 -7.88
C MET A 104 0.92 -1.32 -8.82
N ILE A 105 -0.21 -0.88 -8.28
CA ILE A 105 -1.31 -0.35 -9.07
C ILE A 105 -1.15 1.17 -9.14
N VAL A 106 -0.91 1.71 -10.34
CA VAL A 106 -0.72 3.14 -10.57
C VAL A 106 -2.09 3.81 -10.70
N SER A 107 -2.32 4.90 -9.97
CA SER A 107 -3.55 5.69 -10.07
C SER A 107 -3.60 6.49 -11.36
N TYR A 108 -4.80 6.66 -11.93
CA TYR A 108 -5.03 7.61 -13.03
C TYR A 108 -4.68 9.05 -12.63
N MET A 109 -4.79 9.39 -11.34
CA MET A 109 -4.50 10.71 -10.78
C MET A 109 -3.13 10.76 -10.07
N ALA A 110 -2.15 10.03 -10.58
CA ALA A 110 -0.77 10.05 -10.08
C ALA A 110 -0.10 11.42 -10.25
N SER A 111 0.86 11.74 -9.38
CA SER A 111 1.72 12.93 -9.48
C SER A 111 2.94 12.79 -10.40
N CYS A 112 3.25 11.55 -10.81
CA CYS A 112 4.24 11.24 -11.83
C CYS A 112 3.53 10.69 -13.07
N THR A 113 4.12 10.91 -14.25
CA THR A 113 3.58 10.32 -15.47
C THR A 113 3.81 8.80 -15.49
N ILE A 114 3.04 8.09 -16.31
CA ILE A 114 3.19 6.63 -16.46
C ILE A 114 4.60 6.29 -16.95
N GLU A 115 5.18 7.11 -17.81
CA GLU A 115 6.52 6.96 -18.36
C GLU A 115 7.61 7.15 -17.30
N GLU A 116 7.46 8.16 -16.43
CA GLU A 116 8.36 8.38 -15.30
C GLU A 116 8.35 7.17 -14.35
N VAL A 117 7.17 6.66 -14.03
CA VAL A 117 7.02 5.47 -13.18
C VAL A 117 7.59 4.23 -13.88
N ALA A 118 7.30 4.04 -15.17
CA ALA A 118 7.75 2.86 -15.93
C ALA A 118 9.27 2.81 -16.13
N SER A 119 9.92 3.97 -16.30
CA SER A 119 11.38 4.08 -16.45
C SER A 119 12.14 3.95 -15.13
N SER A 120 11.46 4.08 -13.98
CA SER A 120 12.10 4.07 -12.66
C SER A 120 12.62 2.71 -12.19
N CYS A 121 11.98 1.62 -12.62
CA CYS A 121 12.27 0.25 -12.18
C CYS A 121 11.58 -0.81 -13.05
N ASN A 122 12.14 -2.02 -13.02
CA ASN A 122 11.55 -3.19 -13.64
C ASN A 122 10.56 -3.90 -12.68
N ALA A 123 9.43 -3.25 -12.40
CA ALA A 123 8.32 -3.82 -11.62
C ALA A 123 7.12 -4.16 -12.50
N VAL A 124 6.34 -5.16 -12.10
CA VAL A 124 4.99 -5.38 -12.65
C VAL A 124 4.08 -4.26 -12.14
N ARG A 125 3.35 -3.63 -13.05
CA ARG A 125 2.49 -2.48 -12.75
C ARG A 125 1.13 -2.67 -13.41
N PHE A 126 0.07 -2.45 -12.65
CA PHE A 126 -1.29 -2.32 -13.18
C PHE A 126 -1.67 -0.84 -13.24
N LEU A 127 -2.64 -0.50 -14.10
CA LEU A 127 -3.16 0.87 -14.20
C LEU A 127 -4.61 0.88 -13.73
N GLN A 128 -4.92 1.71 -12.75
CA GLN A 128 -6.29 2.07 -12.38
C GLN A 128 -6.74 3.21 -13.30
N ILE A 129 -7.88 3.05 -13.96
CA ILE A 129 -8.42 4.03 -14.93
C ILE A 129 -9.77 4.54 -14.44
N TYR A 130 -10.03 5.84 -14.64
CA TYR A 130 -11.37 6.42 -14.56
C TYR A 130 -11.89 6.70 -15.97
N VAL A 131 -13.15 6.33 -16.23
CA VAL A 131 -13.82 6.63 -17.49
C VAL A 131 -14.59 7.95 -17.31
N SER A 132 -14.16 9.00 -17.99
CA SER A 132 -14.94 10.23 -18.10
C SER A 132 -15.87 10.10 -19.32
N THR A 133 -17.17 10.19 -19.09
CA THR A 133 -18.19 10.30 -20.14
C THR A 133 -18.44 11.75 -20.51
#